data_AF-A0A5S3YNP2-F1
#
_entry.id   AF-A0A5S3YNP2-F1
#
_cell.length_a   1.000
_cell.length_b   1.000
_cell.length_c   1.000
_cell.angle_alpha   90.00
_cell.angle_beta   90.00
_cell.angle_gamma   90.00
#
_symmetry.space_group_name_H-M   'P 1'
#
loop_
_entity.id
_entity.type
_entity.pdbx_description
1 polymer ?
#
loop_
_entity_poly.entity_id
_entity_poly.type
_entity_poly.pdbx_seq_one_letter_code
_entity_poly.pdbx_strand_id
1 'polypeptide(L)' 'EPSYLHDGRARTIEEAILWHDGEAQAARVAYESLSANDKSAVLAFLNSL' A
#
# COMPACT_ATOMS: atom_id res chain seq x y z
N GLU A 1 10.11 -9.35 11.85
CA GLU A 1 9.99 -8.56 10.60
C GLU A 1 8.72 -7.73 10.68
N PRO A 2 8.64 -6.55 10.04
CA PRO A 2 7.41 -5.78 10.02
C PRO A 2 6.32 -6.57 9.30
N SER A 3 5.16 -6.72 9.93
CA SER A 3 3.97 -7.33 9.35
C SER A 3 2.86 -6.28 9.27
N TYR A 4 2.27 -6.11 8.10
CA TYR A 4 1.15 -5.20 7.85
C TYR A 4 -0.17 -5.99 7.78
N LEU A 5 -1.29 -5.26 7.83
CA LEU A 5 -2.65 -5.78 7.97
C LEU A 5 -2.90 -6.45 9.34
N HIS A 6 -4.16 -6.57 9.73
CA HIS A 6 -4.56 -7.12 11.03
C HIS A 6 -4.20 -8.61 11.20
N ASP A 7 -4.12 -9.35 10.08
CA ASP A 7 -3.74 -10.77 10.03
C ASP A 7 -2.23 -10.97 9.77
N GLY A 8 -1.47 -9.87 9.63
CA GLY A 8 -0.02 -9.91 9.44
C GLY A 8 0.46 -10.50 8.12
N ARG A 9 -0.44 -10.74 7.15
CA ARG A 9 -0.08 -11.46 5.91
C ARG A 9 0.82 -10.66 4.98
N ALA A 10 0.76 -9.32 5.02
CA ALA A 10 1.54 -8.44 4.16
C ALA A 10 2.91 -8.16 4.77
N ARG A 11 3.95 -8.29 3.95
CA ARG A 11 5.36 -8.08 4.32
C ARG A 11 5.88 -6.73 3.84
N THR A 12 5.16 -6.07 2.94
CA THR A 12 5.50 -4.75 2.44
C THR A 12 4.30 -3.79 2.52
N ILE A 13 4.58 -2.49 2.54
CA ILE A 13 3.55 -1.44 2.46
C ILE A 13 2.76 -1.56 1.16
N GLU A 14 3.42 -1.90 0.05
CA GLU A 14 2.76 -2.10 -1.24
C GLU A 14 1.78 -3.27 -1.21
N GLU A 15 2.18 -4.42 -0.65
CA GLU A 15 1.26 -5.56 -0.45
C GLU A 15 0.09 -5.16 0.44
N ALA A 16 0.33 -4.41 1.51
CA ALA A 16 -0.73 -3.92 2.38
C ALA A 16 -1.74 -3.07 1.60
N ILE A 17 -1.26 -2.10 0.80
CA ILE A 17 -2.11 -1.25 -0.04
C ILE A 17 -2.92 -2.09 -1.04
N LEU A 18 -2.26 -3.04 -1.73
CA LEU A 18 -2.89 -3.84 -2.78
C LEU A 18 -3.85 -4.93 -2.26
N TRP A 19 -3.73 -5.32 -0.98
CA TRP A 19 -4.61 -6.33 -0.37
C TRP A 19 -5.68 -5.74 0.54
N HIS A 20 -5.72 -4.42 0.67
CA HIS A 20 -6.79 -3.71 1.36
C HIS A 20 -8.06 -3.67 0.49
N ASP A 21 -9.20 -3.96 1.11
CA ASP A 21 -10.51 -3.93 0.45
C ASP A 21 -11.56 -3.27 1.37
N GLY A 22 -12.83 -3.28 0.97
CA GLY A 22 -13.91 -2.67 1.75
C GLY A 22 -13.77 -1.15 1.77
N GLU A 23 -13.67 -0.56 2.96
CA GLU A 23 -13.56 0.90 3.12
C GLU A 23 -12.32 1.49 2.43
N ALA A 24 -11.24 0.72 2.30
CA ALA A 24 -9.99 1.16 1.67
C ALA A 24 -9.94 0.92 0.15
N GLN A 25 -11.00 0.35 -0.44
CA GLN A 25 -11.03 -0.01 -1.87
C GLN A 25 -10.74 1.19 -2.79
N ALA A 26 -11.29 2.36 -2.48
CA ALA A 26 -11.06 3.58 -3.27
C ALA A 26 -9.58 3.99 -3.28
N ALA A 27 -8.90 3.91 -2.14
CA ALA A 27 -7.47 4.22 -2.03
C ALA A 27 -6.61 3.18 -2.79
N ARG A 28 -6.96 1.89 -2.69
CA ARG A 28 -6.30 0.84 -3.47
C ARG A 28 -6.41 1.09 -4.98
N VAL A 29 -7.63 1.36 -5.48
CA VAL A 29 -7.86 1.63 -6.91
C VAL A 29 -7.11 2.89 -7.36
N ALA A 30 -7.11 3.95 -6.54
CA ALA A 30 -6.35 5.15 -6.83
C ALA A 30 -4.84 4.84 -6.94
N TYR A 31 -4.29 4.06 -6.01
CA TYR A 31 -2.90 3.62 -6.06
C TYR A 31 -2.62 2.76 -7.30
N GLU A 32 -3.48 1.79 -7.63
CA GLU A 32 -3.34 0.95 -8.83
C GLU A 32 -3.24 1.77 -10.12
N SER A 33 -4.00 2.88 -10.20
CA SER A 33 -4.04 3.79 -11.36
C SER A 33 -2.81 4.69 -11.51
N LEU A 34 -1.95 4.77 -10.49
CA LEU A 34 -0.74 5.60 -10.53
C LEU A 34 0.31 5.05 -11.50
N SER A 35 1.11 5.96 -12.05
CA SER A 35 2.34 5.59 -12.76
C SER A 35 3.33 4.89 -11.82
N ALA A 36 4.29 4.16 -12.37
CA ALA A 36 5.33 3.52 -11.55
C ALA A 36 6.15 4.54 -10.72
N ASN A 37 6.37 5.74 -11.28
CA ASN A 37 7.09 6.82 -10.59
C ASN A 37 6.27 7.35 -9.41
N ASP A 38 4.97 7.55 -9.60
CA ASP A 38 4.10 8.05 -8.54
C ASP A 38 3.91 7.01 -7.43
N LYS A 39 3.81 5.72 -7.79
CA LYS A 39 3.83 4.61 -6.80
C LYS A 39 5.10 4.64 -5.96
N SER A 40 6.27 4.77 -6.60
CA SER A 40 7.54 4.92 -5.88
C SER A 40 7.57 6.13 -4.97
N ALA A 41 7.02 7.28 -5.41
CA ALA A 41 6.97 8.48 -4.58
C ALA A 41 6.09 8.30 -3.33
N VAL A 42 4.93 7.66 -3.47
CA VAL A 42 4.06 7.31 -2.34
C VAL A 42 4.75 6.35 -1.38
N LEU A 43 5.37 5.29 -1.89
CA LEU A 43 6.11 4.34 -1.05
C LEU A 43 7.29 5.01 -0.33
N ALA A 44 8.03 5.89 -1.01
CA ALA A 44 9.13 6.64 -0.39
C ALA A 44 8.64 7.55 0.74
N PHE A 45 7.52 8.25 0.53
CA PHE A 45 6.89 9.05 1.58
C PHE A 45 6.49 8.18 2.79
N LEU A 46 5.78 7.07 2.56
CA LEU A 46 5.34 6.18 3.65
C LEU A 46 6.50 5.55 4.44
N ASN A 47 7.62 5.24 3.79
CA ASN A 47 8.83 4.73 4.44
C ASN A 47 9.61 5.80 5.23
N SER A 48 9.25 7.08 5.11
CA SER A 48 9.90 8.18 5.82
C SER A 48 9.22 8.58 7.14
N LEU A 49 8.12 7.91 7.49
CA LEU A 49 7.32 8.13 8.71
C LEU A 49 7.81 7.22 9.85
#